data_AF-A0A3N5Y5U4-F1
#
_entry.id   AF-A0A3N5Y5U4-F1
#
_cell.length_a   1.000
_cell.length_b   1.000
_cell.length_c   1.000
_cell.angle_alpha   90.00
_cell.angle_beta   90.00
_cell.angle_gamma   90.00
#
_symmetry.space_group_name_H-M   'P 1'
#
loop_
_entity.id
_entity.type
_entity.pdbx_description
1 polymer ?
#
loop_
_entity_poly.entity_id
_entity_poly.type
_entity_poly.pdbx_seq_one_letter_code
_entity_poly.pdbx_strand_id
1 'polypeptide(L)'
;MRFLRMFSNAVIAGGLGAVYLAMLFLQLNPEVPLYPVNLAPLIVTVGLSYGVHLVAFFYVVTVIRLILSSEFFSPGWVSLRVQSWLLVADAGGVAALMWLNLASYAPMLRHDTSRRMAAGAAALTVCALAFLSVALAHYSFGRRKGRVGGSLVALALVASLVLPLAARGPGASPPLFSRRLEVDQPLRPPRQTTRVVLILVDGGSLDFVSMATLQGKLPNFGRILDSGAAMHLATIRPTQPGPVWTAVATGKLPWKTGVRSAARYRIPAAHDALDLLPDNLFAQGLLSFGLIRATEHSSASLQARTLWSILGSAGLSAGIVNWPLTSPAQPVRGYLVSDRFYRPADPWLEPDDPASIYPLDMLPVARSAGESVRRSPESGVLLAALPTSGLRQQISEGQPVLTDRMYEQISRTLDASLRPNLTAVRVRQLDFAGHEFLRYAMPAQFGDVTDEERRRYGTVLEQAYSRIDAMVGRALAGLGPEDLLLVISGYGMEPMSIGKRLLERAIGDPERTGTHEGAPDGFMLAYGAAVEPGRKKVASVFDVAPTVLYFLGMPVGRDMDGYVRTDVFTRDLTDPRPIAYIPNYG
;
A
#
# COMPACT_ATOMS: atom_id res chain seq x y z
N MET A 1 9.29 -46.89 -16.11
CA MET A 1 10.64 -46.27 -16.13
C MET A 1 10.72 -44.92 -16.84
N ARG A 2 10.19 -44.74 -18.06
CA ARG A 2 10.28 -43.47 -18.81
C ARG A 2 9.67 -42.26 -18.08
N PHE A 3 8.43 -42.39 -17.60
CA PHE A 3 7.75 -41.35 -16.84
C PHE A 3 8.48 -40.96 -15.55
N LEU A 4 9.10 -41.92 -14.85
CA LEU A 4 9.95 -41.65 -13.69
C LEU A 4 11.18 -40.80 -14.03
N ARG A 5 11.81 -41.02 -15.20
CA ARG A 5 12.92 -40.17 -15.67
C ARG A 5 12.47 -38.76 -16.01
N MET A 6 11.27 -38.60 -16.60
CA MET A 6 10.68 -37.28 -16.84
C MET A 6 10.38 -36.56 -15.54
N PHE A 7 9.80 -37.27 -14.57
CA PHE A 7 9.54 -36.74 -13.23
C PHE A 7 10.83 -36.30 -12.53
N SER A 8 11.90 -37.11 -12.59
CA SER A 8 13.20 -36.73 -12.03
C SER A 8 13.75 -35.43 -12.63
N ASN A 9 13.61 -35.22 -13.94
CA ASN A 9 14.02 -33.96 -14.55
C ASN A 9 13.16 -32.77 -14.10
N ALA A 10 11.85 -32.98 -13.97
CA ALA A 10 10.92 -31.97 -13.47
C ALA A 10 11.20 -31.60 -12.00
N VAL A 11 11.55 -32.57 -11.15
CA VAL A 11 11.93 -32.35 -9.75
C VAL A 11 13.17 -31.46 -9.63
N ILE A 12 14.21 -31.74 -10.44
CA ILE A 12 15.43 -30.93 -10.45
C ILE A 12 15.13 -29.49 -10.89
N ALA A 13 14.38 -29.32 -11.98
CA ALA A 13 13.99 -28.00 -12.48
C ALA A 13 13.12 -27.24 -11.47
N GLY A 14 12.05 -27.86 -10.96
CA GLY A 14 11.17 -27.22 -9.96
C GLY A 14 11.89 -26.84 -8.67
N GLY A 15 12.87 -27.64 -8.23
CA GLY A 15 13.76 -27.27 -7.13
C GLY A 15 14.62 -26.04 -7.42
N LEU A 16 15.21 -25.97 -8.62
CA LEU A 16 15.99 -24.80 -9.06
C LEU A 16 15.11 -23.55 -9.25
N GLY A 17 13.93 -23.70 -9.83
CA GLY A 17 12.93 -22.65 -9.94
C GLY A 17 12.52 -22.10 -8.57
N ALA A 18 12.31 -22.95 -7.57
CA ALA A 18 12.07 -22.50 -6.20
C ALA A 18 13.26 -21.72 -5.60
N VAL A 19 14.50 -22.13 -5.88
CA VAL A 19 15.69 -21.38 -5.47
C VAL A 19 15.74 -20.00 -6.14
N TYR A 20 15.47 -19.89 -7.44
CA TYR A 20 15.40 -18.60 -8.13
C TYR A 20 14.27 -17.71 -7.59
N LEU A 21 13.10 -18.29 -7.31
CA LEU A 21 12.01 -17.55 -6.68
C LEU A 21 12.41 -17.03 -5.29
N ALA A 22 13.10 -17.84 -4.46
CA ALA A 22 13.63 -17.38 -3.18
C ALA A 22 14.60 -16.20 -3.36
N MET A 23 15.39 -16.15 -4.45
CA MET A 23 16.24 -14.98 -4.75
C MET A 23 15.43 -13.73 -5.03
N LEU A 24 14.26 -13.82 -5.68
CA LEU A 24 13.36 -12.68 -5.89
C LEU A 24 12.86 -12.12 -4.54
N PHE A 25 12.45 -12.98 -3.60
CA PHE A 25 12.08 -12.55 -2.23
C PHE A 25 13.23 -11.80 -1.55
N LEU A 26 14.46 -12.32 -1.67
CA LEU A 26 15.64 -11.68 -1.09
C LEU A 26 15.97 -10.34 -1.76
N GLN A 27 15.87 -10.24 -3.09
CA GLN A 27 16.16 -9.01 -3.84
C GLN A 27 15.21 -7.86 -3.47
N LEU A 28 13.93 -8.16 -3.23
CA LEU A 28 12.96 -7.17 -2.74
C LEU A 28 13.21 -6.77 -1.28
N ASN A 29 13.88 -7.62 -0.51
CA ASN A 29 14.15 -7.44 0.92
C ASN A 29 15.66 -7.47 1.17
N PRO A 30 16.43 -6.48 0.67
CA PRO A 30 17.88 -6.47 0.79
C PRO A 30 18.36 -6.50 2.25
N GLU A 31 17.54 -6.03 3.19
CA GLU A 31 17.88 -5.96 4.62
C GLU A 31 17.94 -7.32 5.31
N VAL A 32 17.38 -8.38 4.70
CA VAL A 32 17.44 -9.73 5.25
C VAL A 32 18.86 -10.29 5.09
N PRO A 33 19.58 -10.64 6.16
CA PRO A 33 20.91 -11.20 6.03
C PRO A 33 20.88 -12.58 5.37
N LEU A 34 21.91 -12.89 4.56
CA LEU A 34 22.07 -14.18 3.87
C LEU A 34 22.57 -15.31 4.80
N TYR A 35 22.07 -15.37 6.04
CA TYR A 35 22.41 -16.42 7.00
C TYR A 35 21.54 -17.68 6.78
N PRO A 36 22.07 -18.89 7.06
CA PRO A 36 21.29 -20.13 6.93
C PRO A 36 19.95 -20.10 7.68
N VAL A 37 19.89 -19.42 8.83
CA VAL A 37 18.67 -19.27 9.64
C VAL A 37 17.54 -18.52 8.91
N ASN A 38 17.85 -17.68 7.93
CA ASN A 38 16.86 -16.99 7.10
C ASN A 38 16.67 -17.68 5.75
N LEU A 39 17.75 -18.17 5.15
CA LEU A 39 17.72 -18.79 3.82
C LEU A 39 16.99 -20.13 3.81
N ALA A 40 17.29 -21.02 4.76
CA ALA A 40 16.71 -22.36 4.75
C ALA A 40 15.19 -22.35 4.93
N PRO A 41 14.60 -21.60 5.89
CA PRO A 41 13.15 -21.50 5.99
C PRO A 41 12.50 -20.91 4.75
N LEU A 42 13.10 -19.85 4.17
CA LEU A 42 12.58 -19.24 2.93
C LEU A 42 12.56 -20.25 1.78
N ILE A 43 13.66 -20.96 1.55
CA ILE A 43 13.75 -21.97 0.48
C ILE A 43 12.74 -23.10 0.71
N VAL A 44 12.55 -23.56 1.95
CA VAL A 44 11.56 -24.59 2.28
C VAL A 44 10.15 -24.08 2.00
N THR A 45 9.80 -22.89 2.48
CA THR A 45 8.48 -22.27 2.24
C THR A 45 8.20 -22.10 0.75
N VAL A 46 9.15 -21.55 -0.01
CA VAL A 46 9.03 -21.35 -1.47
C VAL A 46 9.02 -22.67 -2.21
N GLY A 47 9.79 -23.67 -1.77
CA GLY A 47 9.84 -25.00 -2.35
C GLY A 47 8.54 -25.78 -2.17
N LEU A 48 7.96 -25.75 -0.97
CA LEU A 48 6.69 -26.43 -0.67
C LEU A 48 5.49 -25.78 -1.35
N SER A 49 5.52 -24.45 -1.52
CA SER A 49 4.46 -23.72 -2.22
C SER A 49 4.66 -23.77 -3.73
N TYR A 50 5.68 -23.09 -4.25
CA TYR A 50 5.89 -22.93 -5.69
C TYR A 50 6.63 -24.10 -6.33
N GLY A 51 7.64 -24.64 -5.64
CA GLY A 51 8.47 -25.72 -6.17
C GLY A 51 7.64 -26.95 -6.58
N VAL A 52 6.74 -27.41 -5.71
CA VAL A 52 5.83 -28.53 -6.00
C VAL A 52 4.98 -28.29 -7.24
N HIS A 53 4.44 -27.08 -7.40
CA HIS A 53 3.65 -26.71 -8.58
C HIS A 53 4.50 -26.61 -9.85
N LEU A 54 5.73 -26.10 -9.76
CA LEU A 54 6.69 -26.10 -10.87
C LEU A 54 7.05 -27.53 -11.30
N VAL A 55 7.27 -28.45 -10.36
CA VAL A 55 7.50 -29.87 -10.66
C VAL A 55 6.31 -30.46 -11.43
N ALA A 56 5.09 -30.23 -10.96
CA ALA A 56 3.88 -30.70 -11.62
C ALA A 56 3.74 -30.10 -13.03
N PHE A 57 3.93 -28.78 -13.16
CA PHE A 57 3.87 -28.08 -14.44
C PHE A 57 4.90 -28.61 -15.44
N PHE A 58 6.17 -28.68 -15.07
CA PHE A 58 7.24 -29.19 -15.94
C PHE A 58 7.04 -30.65 -16.30
N TYR A 59 6.53 -31.46 -15.39
CA TYR A 59 6.18 -32.85 -15.68
C TYR A 59 5.08 -32.93 -16.74
N VAL A 60 3.97 -32.19 -16.55
CA VAL A 60 2.84 -32.15 -17.49
C VAL A 60 3.28 -31.65 -18.87
N VAL A 61 4.03 -30.54 -18.94
CA VAL A 61 4.55 -30.00 -20.21
C VAL A 61 5.43 -31.02 -20.92
N THR A 62 6.30 -31.73 -20.18
CA THR A 62 7.17 -32.76 -20.75
C THR A 62 6.37 -33.96 -21.27
N VAL A 63 5.31 -34.36 -20.57
CA VAL A 63 4.40 -35.45 -20.99
C VAL A 63 3.56 -35.04 -22.20
N ILE A 64 2.98 -33.84 -22.22
CA ILE A 64 2.21 -33.33 -23.37
C ILE A 64 3.10 -33.25 -24.60
N ARG A 65 4.32 -32.69 -24.46
CA ARG A 65 5.30 -32.67 -25.55
C ARG A 65 5.57 -34.07 -26.09
N LEU A 66 5.66 -35.06 -25.21
CA LEU A 66 5.86 -36.44 -25.61
C LEU A 66 4.67 -36.97 -26.43
N ILE A 67 3.43 -36.70 -26.00
CA ILE A 67 2.22 -37.14 -26.70
C ILE A 67 2.13 -36.50 -28.09
N LEU A 68 2.52 -35.23 -28.20
CA LEU A 68 2.46 -34.47 -29.45
C LEU A 68 3.65 -34.75 -30.41
N SER A 69 4.75 -35.31 -29.92
CA SER A 69 5.92 -35.60 -30.74
C SER A 69 5.77 -36.93 -31.47
N SER A 70 5.98 -36.93 -32.80
CA SER A 70 6.03 -38.15 -33.62
C SER A 70 7.26 -39.03 -33.34
N GLU A 71 8.27 -38.50 -32.64
CA GLU A 71 9.51 -39.20 -32.30
C GLU A 71 9.49 -39.78 -30.87
N PHE A 72 9.97 -41.01 -30.71
CA PHE A 72 10.11 -41.66 -29.40
C PHE A 72 11.19 -40.99 -28.53
N PHE A 73 10.80 -40.02 -27.69
CA PHE A 73 11.70 -39.33 -26.77
C PHE A 73 11.77 -39.96 -25.36
N SER A 74 12.87 -40.62 -24.99
CA SER A 74 13.09 -41.14 -23.62
C SER A 74 14.28 -40.46 -22.96
N PRO A 75 14.07 -39.46 -22.08
CA PRO A 75 15.17 -38.78 -21.41
C PRO A 75 15.88 -39.71 -20.42
N GLY A 76 17.17 -39.44 -20.17
CA GLY A 76 17.89 -40.02 -19.04
C GLY A 76 17.36 -39.47 -17.71
N TRP A 77 17.78 -40.06 -16.58
CA TRP A 77 17.43 -39.58 -15.24
C TRP A 77 17.76 -38.09 -15.04
N VAL A 78 18.92 -37.66 -15.54
CA VAL A 78 19.28 -36.24 -15.71
C VAL A 78 19.62 -36.02 -17.18
N SER A 79 18.74 -35.35 -17.91
CA SER A 79 18.90 -35.12 -19.34
C SER A 79 19.28 -33.68 -19.61
N LEU A 80 20.52 -33.42 -20.02
CA LEU A 80 20.96 -32.07 -20.38
C LEU A 80 20.08 -31.43 -21.46
N ARG A 81 19.56 -32.22 -22.41
CA ARG A 81 18.63 -31.73 -23.46
C ARG A 81 17.30 -31.25 -22.88
N VAL A 82 16.76 -31.91 -21.85
CA VAL A 82 15.52 -31.47 -21.19
C VAL A 82 15.82 -30.32 -20.24
N GLN A 83 16.85 -30.49 -19.40
CA GLN A 83 17.25 -29.52 -18.39
C GLN A 83 17.58 -28.15 -18.99
N SER A 84 18.27 -28.06 -20.13
CA SER A 84 18.55 -26.75 -20.75
C SER A 84 17.26 -25.98 -21.09
N TRP A 85 16.21 -26.64 -21.58
CA TRP A 85 14.93 -25.97 -21.84
C TRP A 85 14.18 -25.58 -20.57
N LEU A 86 14.20 -26.45 -19.55
CA LEU A 86 13.58 -26.14 -18.25
C LEU A 86 14.30 -24.98 -17.55
N LEU A 87 15.64 -24.95 -17.60
CA LEU A 87 16.47 -23.85 -17.08
C LEU A 87 16.21 -22.53 -17.80
N VAL A 88 15.96 -22.54 -19.12
CA VAL A 88 15.52 -21.34 -19.85
C VAL A 88 14.18 -20.85 -19.30
N ALA A 89 13.22 -21.75 -19.11
CA ALA A 89 11.91 -21.40 -18.60
C ALA A 89 12.00 -20.84 -17.16
N ASP A 90 12.73 -21.50 -16.28
CA ASP A 90 12.95 -21.06 -14.89
C ASP A 90 13.69 -19.71 -14.84
N ALA A 91 14.90 -19.63 -15.38
CA ALA A 91 15.72 -18.42 -15.29
C ALA A 91 15.09 -17.25 -16.05
N GLY A 92 14.51 -17.50 -17.24
CA GLY A 92 13.81 -16.49 -18.02
C GLY A 92 12.53 -16.00 -17.33
N GLY A 93 11.73 -16.92 -16.80
CA GLY A 93 10.50 -16.61 -16.07
C GLY A 93 10.77 -15.81 -14.80
N VAL A 94 11.73 -16.23 -13.98
CA VAL A 94 12.09 -15.48 -12.77
C VAL A 94 12.78 -14.15 -13.09
N ALA A 95 13.60 -14.07 -14.14
CA ALA A 95 14.16 -12.78 -14.58
C ALA A 95 13.05 -11.81 -14.99
N ALA A 96 12.04 -12.28 -15.73
CA ALA A 96 10.87 -11.47 -16.08
C ALA A 96 10.11 -11.01 -14.81
N LEU A 97 9.88 -11.91 -13.85
CA LEU A 97 9.26 -11.56 -12.57
C LEU A 97 10.09 -10.54 -11.78
N MET A 98 11.43 -10.63 -11.80
CA MET A 98 12.32 -9.64 -11.20
C MET A 98 12.17 -8.27 -11.86
N TRP A 99 12.13 -8.20 -13.20
CA TRP A 99 11.91 -6.94 -13.91
C TRP A 99 10.53 -6.33 -13.62
N LEU A 100 9.47 -7.14 -13.63
CA LEU A 100 8.12 -6.69 -13.30
C LEU A 100 8.04 -6.16 -11.87
N ASN A 101 8.60 -6.89 -10.90
CA ASN A 101 8.63 -6.47 -9.50
C ASN A 101 9.48 -5.22 -9.28
N LEU A 102 10.60 -5.07 -9.99
CA LEU A 102 11.41 -3.86 -9.92
C LEU A 102 10.62 -2.65 -10.45
N ALA A 103 9.89 -2.81 -11.55
CA ALA A 103 9.04 -1.75 -12.10
C ALA A 103 7.92 -1.36 -11.13
N SER A 104 7.27 -2.34 -10.50
CA SER A 104 6.21 -2.09 -9.51
C SER A 104 6.76 -1.44 -8.22
N TYR A 105 7.81 -1.99 -7.62
CA TYR A 105 8.28 -1.59 -6.30
C TYR A 105 9.38 -0.53 -6.29
N ALA A 106 9.80 0.02 -7.44
CA ALA A 106 10.84 1.05 -7.49
C ALA A 106 10.64 2.20 -6.47
N PRO A 107 9.43 2.73 -6.22
CA PRO A 107 9.20 3.77 -5.20
C PRO A 107 9.41 3.29 -3.75
N MET A 108 9.23 1.99 -3.49
CA MET A 108 9.40 1.35 -2.17
C MET A 108 10.86 0.95 -1.89
N LEU A 109 11.74 1.11 -2.87
CA LEU A 109 13.14 0.71 -2.82
C LEU A 109 14.04 1.93 -2.82
N ARG A 110 15.18 1.81 -2.13
CA ARG A 110 16.28 2.77 -2.27
C ARG A 110 16.79 2.72 -3.70
N HIS A 111 17.22 3.85 -4.23
CA HIS A 111 17.80 3.91 -5.58
C HIS A 111 18.94 2.90 -5.80
N ASP A 112 19.82 2.72 -4.81
CA ASP A 112 20.90 1.72 -4.89
C ASP A 112 20.37 0.28 -4.86
N THR A 113 19.32 0.00 -4.07
CA THR A 113 18.66 -1.30 -4.06
C THR A 113 18.02 -1.59 -5.41
N SER A 114 17.32 -0.63 -6.01
CA SER A 114 16.72 -0.76 -7.35
C SER A 114 17.78 -1.07 -8.40
N ARG A 115 18.94 -0.37 -8.36
CA ARG A 115 20.06 -0.63 -9.27
C ARG A 115 20.65 -2.03 -9.10
N ARG A 116 20.81 -2.49 -7.85
CA ARG A 116 21.32 -3.84 -7.54
C ARG A 116 20.36 -4.93 -7.97
N MET A 117 19.06 -4.73 -7.75
CA MET A 117 18.03 -5.63 -8.22
C MET A 117 17.99 -5.68 -9.76
N ALA A 118 18.14 -4.55 -10.44
CA ALA A 118 18.26 -4.49 -11.90
C ALA A 118 19.48 -5.26 -12.42
N ALA A 119 20.64 -5.11 -11.75
CA ALA A 119 21.84 -5.86 -12.10
C ALA A 119 21.66 -7.37 -11.89
N GLY A 120 20.99 -7.78 -10.81
CA GLY A 120 20.65 -9.19 -10.57
C GLY A 120 19.67 -9.75 -11.62
N ALA A 121 18.66 -8.98 -11.99
CA ALA A 121 17.70 -9.36 -13.04
C ALA A 121 18.39 -9.49 -14.40
N ALA A 122 19.24 -8.54 -14.77
CA ALA A 122 20.05 -8.58 -15.99
C ALA A 122 20.99 -9.78 -16.03
N ALA A 123 21.68 -10.09 -14.92
CA ALA A 123 22.54 -11.26 -14.83
C ALA A 123 21.76 -12.56 -15.06
N LEU A 124 20.57 -12.69 -14.46
CA LEU A 124 19.71 -13.85 -14.67
C LEU A 124 19.17 -13.93 -16.11
N THR A 125 18.82 -12.79 -16.73
CA THR A 125 18.45 -12.72 -18.16
C THR A 125 19.58 -13.20 -19.06
N VAL A 126 20.82 -12.76 -18.84
CA VAL A 126 21.99 -13.21 -19.61
C VAL A 126 22.21 -14.71 -19.44
N CYS A 127 22.07 -15.25 -18.22
CA CYS A 127 22.16 -16.68 -17.98
C CYS A 127 21.05 -17.46 -18.70
N ALA A 128 19.82 -16.94 -18.72
CA ALA A 128 18.71 -17.54 -19.47
C ALA A 128 18.99 -17.59 -20.98
N LEU A 129 19.59 -16.53 -21.55
CA LEU A 129 20.02 -16.51 -22.96
C LEU A 129 21.16 -17.49 -23.23
N ALA A 130 22.07 -17.68 -22.28
CA ALA A 130 23.13 -18.70 -22.37
C ALA A 130 22.54 -20.12 -22.37
N PHE A 131 21.59 -20.41 -21.49
CA PHE A 131 20.85 -21.68 -21.49
C PHE A 131 20.10 -21.89 -22.82
N LEU A 132 19.47 -20.84 -23.36
CA LEU A 132 18.74 -20.89 -24.63
C LEU A 132 19.68 -21.20 -25.79
N SER A 133 20.84 -20.55 -25.82
CA SER A 133 21.87 -20.79 -26.83
C SER A 133 22.33 -22.25 -26.84
N VAL A 134 22.57 -22.84 -25.66
CA VAL A 134 22.93 -24.27 -25.55
C VAL A 134 21.74 -25.17 -25.93
N ALA A 135 20.52 -24.82 -25.53
CA ALA A 135 19.31 -25.58 -25.84
C ALA A 135 19.05 -25.64 -27.36
N LEU A 136 19.20 -24.50 -28.05
CA LEU A 136 19.11 -24.39 -29.51
C LEU A 136 20.24 -25.15 -30.20
N ALA A 137 21.49 -25.00 -29.75
CA ALA A 137 22.62 -25.73 -30.33
C ALA A 137 22.44 -27.26 -30.23
N HIS A 138 21.94 -27.76 -29.09
CA HIS A 138 21.61 -29.18 -28.94
C HIS A 138 20.43 -29.63 -29.80
N TYR A 139 19.46 -28.75 -30.06
CA TYR A 139 18.35 -29.03 -30.95
C TYR A 139 18.81 -29.10 -32.42
N SER A 140 19.63 -28.15 -32.86
CA SER A 140 20.06 -28.01 -34.26
C SER A 140 21.19 -28.95 -34.70
N PHE A 141 22.17 -29.25 -33.83
CA PHE A 141 23.40 -29.97 -34.23
C PHE A 141 23.56 -31.36 -33.59
N GLY A 142 22.59 -31.81 -32.78
CA GLY A 142 22.62 -33.11 -32.12
C GLY A 142 23.76 -33.27 -31.09
N ARG A 143 24.03 -34.51 -30.65
CA ARG A 143 24.96 -34.83 -29.53
C ARG A 143 26.46 -34.60 -29.79
N ARG A 144 26.87 -34.03 -30.93
CA ARG A 144 28.27 -34.06 -31.41
C ARG A 144 29.29 -33.27 -30.55
N LYS A 145 28.88 -32.46 -29.56
CA LYS A 145 29.78 -31.72 -28.63
C LYS A 145 29.28 -31.67 -27.16
N GLY A 146 28.82 -32.80 -26.62
CA GLY A 146 28.15 -32.85 -25.31
C GLY A 146 28.94 -32.33 -24.08
N ARG A 147 30.29 -32.39 -24.09
CA ARG A 147 31.11 -31.91 -22.96
C ARG A 147 31.14 -30.39 -22.84
N VAL A 148 31.33 -29.68 -23.97
CA VAL A 148 31.39 -28.21 -24.00
C VAL A 148 30.03 -27.61 -23.61
N GLY A 149 28.94 -28.14 -24.17
CA GLY A 149 27.59 -27.70 -23.81
C GLY A 149 27.27 -27.95 -22.33
N GLY A 150 27.72 -29.08 -21.76
CA GLY A 150 27.58 -29.37 -20.34
C GLY A 150 28.35 -28.40 -19.44
N SER A 151 29.61 -28.10 -19.76
CA SER A 151 30.41 -27.12 -19.02
C SER A 151 29.83 -25.71 -19.08
N LEU A 152 29.33 -25.29 -20.25
CA LEU A 152 28.67 -23.99 -20.40
C LEU A 152 27.39 -23.89 -19.57
N VAL A 153 26.56 -24.94 -19.54
CA VAL A 153 25.36 -24.98 -18.68
C VAL A 153 25.73 -24.98 -17.21
N ALA A 154 26.75 -25.74 -16.79
CA ALA A 154 27.21 -25.74 -15.41
C ALA A 154 27.72 -24.35 -14.99
N LEU A 155 28.52 -23.70 -15.83
CA LEU A 155 29.02 -22.34 -15.57
C LEU A 155 27.87 -21.33 -15.50
N ALA A 156 26.93 -21.39 -16.45
CA ALA A 156 25.77 -20.52 -16.47
C ALA A 156 24.85 -20.76 -15.26
N LEU A 157 24.75 -22.01 -14.76
CA LEU A 157 23.99 -22.35 -13.55
C LEU A 157 24.66 -21.82 -12.28
N VAL A 158 25.99 -21.89 -12.18
CA VAL A 158 26.69 -21.27 -11.05
C VAL A 158 26.54 -19.75 -11.12
N ALA A 159 26.70 -19.17 -12.31
CA ALA A 159 26.55 -17.73 -12.54
C ALA A 159 25.13 -17.24 -12.24
N SER A 160 24.09 -17.98 -12.64
CA SER A 160 22.69 -17.60 -12.40
C SER A 160 22.31 -17.61 -10.92
N LEU A 161 23.02 -18.37 -10.09
CA LEU A 161 22.81 -18.39 -8.65
C LEU A 161 23.67 -17.34 -7.92
N VAL A 162 24.94 -17.22 -8.31
CA VAL A 162 25.92 -16.37 -7.61
C VAL A 162 25.77 -14.90 -8.00
N LEU A 163 25.64 -14.58 -9.28
CA LEU A 163 25.65 -13.18 -9.74
C LEU A 163 24.46 -12.36 -9.19
N PRO A 164 23.21 -12.85 -9.20
CA PRO A 164 22.10 -12.09 -8.62
C PRO A 164 22.26 -11.87 -7.11
N LEU A 165 22.70 -12.88 -6.36
CA LEU A 165 22.94 -12.76 -4.93
C LEU A 165 24.13 -11.82 -4.62
N ALA A 166 25.19 -11.89 -5.42
CA ALA A 166 26.33 -10.97 -5.30
C ALA A 166 25.91 -9.53 -5.60
N ALA A 167 25.09 -9.31 -6.63
CA ALA A 167 24.57 -7.99 -6.97
C ALA A 167 23.70 -7.40 -5.84
N ARG A 168 22.88 -8.23 -5.19
CA ARG A 168 22.10 -7.86 -4.00
C ARG A 168 22.99 -7.38 -2.85
N GLY A 169 24.03 -8.14 -2.56
CA GLY A 169 24.89 -7.97 -1.40
C GLY A 169 24.42 -8.75 -0.16
N PRO A 170 25.23 -8.75 0.93
CA PRO A 170 25.03 -9.62 2.09
C PRO A 170 23.80 -9.27 2.94
N GLY A 171 23.21 -8.09 2.71
CA GLY A 171 22.14 -7.50 3.51
C GLY A 171 22.72 -6.80 4.73
N ALA A 172 22.68 -5.48 4.70
CA ALA A 172 23.09 -4.64 5.80
C ALA A 172 22.10 -3.49 5.87
N SER A 173 21.26 -3.50 6.90
CA SER A 173 20.49 -2.33 7.30
C SER A 173 21.48 -1.19 7.48
N PRO A 174 21.45 -0.12 6.66
CA PRO A 174 22.07 1.10 7.09
C PRO A 174 21.47 1.46 8.45
N PRO A 175 22.23 2.03 9.39
CA PRO A 175 21.64 2.56 10.60
C PRO A 175 20.58 3.56 10.16
N LEU A 176 19.32 3.15 10.30
CA LEU A 176 18.21 4.08 10.27
C LEU A 176 18.46 4.99 11.45
N PHE A 177 18.60 6.29 11.20
CA PHE A 177 18.65 7.27 12.26
C PHE A 177 17.29 7.24 12.96
N SER A 178 17.09 6.25 13.85
CA SER A 178 15.94 6.16 14.72
C SER A 178 16.15 7.16 15.83
N ARG A 179 15.98 8.45 15.52
CA ARG A 179 15.60 9.35 16.60
C ARG A 179 14.16 9.02 16.94
N ARG A 180 13.92 8.75 18.22
CA ARG A 180 12.56 8.87 18.76
C ARG A 180 12.03 10.25 18.37
N LEU A 181 10.71 10.39 18.26
CA LEU A 181 10.05 11.70 18.14
C LEU A 181 10.38 12.51 19.40
N GLU A 182 11.57 13.11 19.47
CA GLU A 182 11.96 14.03 20.52
C GLU A 182 11.19 15.32 20.24
N VAL A 183 10.15 15.55 21.04
CA VAL A 183 9.38 16.81 21.02
C VAL A 183 10.24 17.99 21.55
N ASP A 184 11.45 17.69 22.06
CA ASP A 184 12.21 18.58 22.94
C ASP A 184 13.23 19.51 22.27
N GLN A 185 13.32 19.58 20.94
CA GLN A 185 14.09 20.67 20.30
C GLN A 185 13.18 21.85 19.95
N PRO A 186 13.25 22.97 20.68
CA PRO A 186 12.41 24.13 20.41
C PRO A 186 12.86 24.82 19.12
N LEU A 187 12.05 24.70 18.07
CA LEU A 187 12.05 25.67 16.98
C LEU A 187 11.26 26.90 17.44
N ARG A 188 11.69 28.11 17.08
CA ARG A 188 10.93 29.33 17.42
C ARG A 188 9.51 29.24 16.83
N PRO A 189 8.44 29.39 17.63
CA PRO A 189 7.09 29.27 17.13
C PRO A 189 6.79 30.41 16.12
N PRO A 190 6.14 30.12 14.98
CA PRO A 190 5.62 31.17 14.12
C PRO A 190 4.54 31.96 14.88
N ARG A 191 4.46 33.28 14.65
CA ARG A 191 3.49 34.20 15.28
C ARG A 191 2.05 34.05 14.72
N GLN A 192 1.64 32.87 14.25
CA GLN A 192 0.39 32.71 13.51
C GLN A 192 -0.71 32.01 14.32
N THR A 193 -1.90 32.60 14.27
CA THR A 193 -3.17 32.07 14.80
C THR A 193 -3.89 31.17 13.80
N THR A 194 -3.26 30.90 12.65
CA THR A 194 -3.86 30.19 11.53
C THR A 194 -3.99 28.69 11.79
N ARG A 195 -5.07 28.08 11.30
CA ARG A 195 -5.34 26.65 11.44
C ARG A 195 -5.42 25.95 10.09
N VAL A 196 -5.05 24.67 10.10
CA VAL A 196 -5.20 23.75 8.97
C VAL A 196 -6.11 22.62 9.39
N VAL A 197 -7.17 22.39 8.61
CA VAL A 197 -8.11 21.27 8.80
C VAL A 197 -7.91 20.29 7.64
N LEU A 198 -7.59 19.04 7.96
CA LEU A 198 -7.42 17.96 7.00
C LEU A 198 -8.57 16.95 7.13
N ILE A 199 -9.29 16.73 6.03
CA ILE A 199 -10.24 15.63 5.89
C ILE A 199 -9.59 14.59 4.98
N LEU A 200 -9.29 13.42 5.52
CA LEU A 200 -8.52 12.37 4.85
C LEU A 200 -9.48 11.26 4.43
N VAL A 201 -9.61 11.03 3.12
CA VAL A 201 -10.59 10.13 2.53
C VAL A 201 -9.87 8.95 1.89
N ASP A 202 -10.13 7.74 2.36
CA ASP A 202 -9.67 6.54 1.66
C ASP A 202 -10.55 6.24 0.43
N GLY A 203 -9.92 5.89 -0.72
CA GLY A 203 -10.65 5.42 -1.91
C GLY A 203 -11.40 6.49 -2.70
N GLY A 204 -11.03 7.77 -2.56
CA GLY A 204 -11.68 8.90 -3.22
C GLY A 204 -11.18 9.16 -4.63
N SER A 205 -12.10 9.37 -5.57
CA SER A 205 -11.79 9.74 -6.95
C SER A 205 -12.28 11.15 -7.27
N LEU A 206 -11.38 12.00 -7.78
CA LEU A 206 -11.74 13.36 -8.21
C LEU A 206 -12.72 13.35 -9.38
N ASP A 207 -12.65 12.34 -10.24
CA ASP A 207 -13.55 12.22 -11.39
C ASP A 207 -14.98 11.93 -10.91
N PHE A 208 -15.13 11.04 -9.92
CA PHE A 208 -16.42 10.80 -9.29
C PHE A 208 -16.96 12.07 -8.63
N VAL A 209 -16.12 12.76 -7.84
CA VAL A 209 -16.50 14.01 -7.16
C VAL A 209 -16.93 15.08 -8.17
N SER A 210 -16.17 15.25 -9.26
CA SER A 210 -16.46 16.22 -10.32
C SER A 210 -17.79 15.91 -11.00
N MET A 211 -18.00 14.65 -11.40
CA MET A 211 -19.24 14.24 -12.08
C MET A 211 -20.47 14.35 -11.17
N ALA A 212 -20.36 13.94 -9.91
CA ALA A 212 -21.46 14.03 -8.96
C ALA A 212 -21.77 15.50 -8.59
N THR A 213 -20.77 16.37 -8.56
CA THR A 213 -20.95 17.82 -8.40
C THR A 213 -21.74 18.41 -9.57
N LEU A 214 -21.38 18.07 -10.81
CA LEU A 214 -22.10 18.52 -12.01
C LEU A 214 -23.56 18.06 -12.02
N GLN A 215 -23.88 16.95 -11.34
CA GLN A 215 -25.24 16.44 -11.15
C GLN A 215 -25.98 17.08 -9.97
N GLY A 216 -25.36 18.02 -9.24
CA GLY A 216 -25.94 18.70 -8.08
C GLY A 216 -25.98 17.84 -6.81
N LYS A 217 -25.23 16.73 -6.74
CA LYS A 217 -25.30 15.77 -5.62
C LYS A 217 -24.33 16.05 -4.48
N LEU A 218 -23.21 16.72 -4.77
CA LEU A 218 -22.14 17.02 -3.80
C LEU A 218 -21.91 18.55 -3.70
N PRO A 219 -22.84 19.29 -3.08
CA PRO A 219 -22.81 20.75 -3.10
C PRO A 219 -21.61 21.35 -2.35
N ASN A 220 -21.10 20.71 -1.30
CA ASN A 220 -19.98 21.26 -0.53
C ASN A 220 -18.64 21.01 -1.23
N PHE A 221 -18.46 19.84 -1.85
CA PHE A 221 -17.38 19.62 -2.80
C PHE A 221 -17.45 20.61 -3.97
N GLY A 222 -18.65 20.87 -4.50
CA GLY A 222 -18.86 21.87 -5.54
C GLY A 222 -18.37 23.25 -5.17
N ARG A 223 -18.66 23.73 -3.95
CA ARG A 223 -18.11 25.00 -3.46
C ARG A 223 -16.58 25.05 -3.50
N ILE A 224 -15.90 23.94 -3.19
CA ILE A 224 -14.43 23.89 -3.27
C ILE A 224 -13.96 23.83 -4.73
N LEU A 225 -14.66 23.12 -5.61
CA LEU A 225 -14.32 23.07 -7.03
C LEU A 225 -14.50 24.43 -7.73
N ASP A 226 -15.48 25.21 -7.30
CA ASP A 226 -15.80 26.53 -7.88
C ASP A 226 -14.88 27.64 -7.37
N SER A 227 -14.60 27.66 -6.06
CA SER A 227 -13.92 28.78 -5.39
C SER A 227 -12.61 28.40 -4.69
N GLY A 228 -12.20 27.15 -4.77
CA GLY A 228 -10.96 26.63 -4.20
C GLY A 228 -10.03 26.05 -5.27
N ALA A 229 -8.99 25.35 -4.84
CA ALA A 229 -8.05 24.68 -5.72
C ALA A 229 -8.34 23.18 -5.78
N ALA A 230 -8.20 22.58 -6.97
CA ALA A 230 -8.41 21.14 -7.16
C ALA A 230 -7.26 20.52 -7.95
N MET A 231 -6.77 19.36 -7.52
CA MET A 231 -5.72 18.63 -8.22
C MET A 231 -5.76 17.13 -7.94
N HIS A 232 -5.23 16.36 -8.89
CA HIS A 232 -4.92 14.94 -8.65
C HIS A 232 -3.67 14.80 -7.79
N LEU A 233 -3.66 13.77 -6.95
CA LEU A 233 -2.49 13.33 -6.18
C LEU A 233 -2.02 11.96 -6.69
N ALA A 234 -0.90 11.97 -7.41
CA ALA A 234 -0.17 10.78 -7.79
C ALA A 234 0.18 9.95 -6.56
N THR A 235 -0.35 8.72 -6.53
CA THR A 235 -0.19 7.78 -5.43
C THR A 235 1.04 6.90 -5.59
N ILE A 236 1.30 6.07 -4.58
CA ILE A 236 2.40 5.09 -4.57
C ILE A 236 1.82 3.75 -5.02
N ARG A 237 2.48 3.06 -5.97
CA ARG A 237 2.04 1.76 -6.49
C ARG A 237 3.06 0.66 -6.17
N PRO A 238 2.64 -0.57 -5.82
CA PRO A 238 1.26 -1.00 -5.54
C PRO A 238 0.63 -0.24 -4.37
N THR A 239 -0.60 0.22 -4.55
CA THR A 239 -1.22 1.15 -3.59
C THR A 239 -1.68 0.41 -2.34
N GLN A 240 -1.13 0.83 -1.21
CA GLN A 240 -1.49 0.32 0.11
C GLN A 240 -1.66 1.48 1.09
N PRO A 241 -2.69 1.45 1.96
CA PRO A 241 -3.01 2.60 2.81
C PRO A 241 -1.85 3.02 3.74
N GLY A 242 -1.12 2.06 4.32
CA GLY A 242 0.01 2.34 5.21
C GLY A 242 1.11 3.16 4.54
N PRO A 243 1.74 2.68 3.46
CA PRO A 243 2.74 3.45 2.71
C PRO A 243 2.24 4.81 2.24
N VAL A 244 0.99 4.91 1.75
CA VAL A 244 0.44 6.19 1.28
C VAL A 244 0.26 7.19 2.41
N TRP A 245 -0.41 6.82 3.50
CA TRP A 245 -0.69 7.78 4.57
C TRP A 245 0.55 8.14 5.39
N THR A 246 1.57 7.28 5.43
CA THR A 246 2.87 7.67 6.01
C THR A 246 3.65 8.61 5.10
N ALA A 247 3.55 8.46 3.78
CA ALA A 247 4.07 9.43 2.83
C ALA A 247 3.39 10.80 2.97
N VAL A 248 2.06 10.83 3.05
CA VAL A 248 1.29 12.07 3.31
C VAL A 248 1.70 12.71 4.62
N ALA A 249 1.90 11.93 5.68
CA ALA A 249 2.27 12.43 7.01
C ALA A 249 3.71 12.98 7.09
N THR A 250 4.62 12.53 6.23
CA THR A 250 6.07 12.80 6.39
C THR A 250 6.70 13.53 5.21
N GLY A 251 6.05 13.49 4.03
CA GLY A 251 6.59 13.96 2.78
C GLY A 251 7.73 13.10 2.23
N LYS A 252 7.86 11.85 2.68
CA LYS A 252 8.99 10.96 2.36
C LYS A 252 8.54 9.65 1.68
N LEU A 253 9.45 9.07 0.89
CA LEU A 253 9.27 7.78 0.25
C LEU A 253 9.15 6.63 1.28
N PRO A 254 8.43 5.53 0.95
CA PRO A 254 8.20 4.40 1.86
C PRO A 254 9.46 3.79 2.51
N TRP A 255 10.58 3.76 1.79
CA TRP A 255 11.84 3.24 2.33
C TRP A 255 12.48 4.16 3.37
N LYS A 256 12.16 5.47 3.37
CA LYS A 256 12.59 6.42 4.40
C LYS A 256 11.64 6.45 5.61
N THR A 257 10.36 6.11 5.41
CA THR A 257 9.38 6.06 6.50
C THR A 257 9.43 4.75 7.29
N GLY A 258 10.03 3.69 6.72
CA GLY A 258 10.08 2.35 7.31
C GLY A 258 8.84 1.51 7.04
N VAL A 259 7.82 2.06 6.35
CA VAL A 259 6.54 1.40 6.06
C VAL A 259 6.44 1.21 4.55
N ARG A 260 6.87 0.04 4.08
CA ARG A 260 6.98 -0.28 2.64
C ARG A 260 5.80 -1.08 2.11
N SER A 261 5.01 -1.68 3.00
CA SER A 261 3.80 -2.43 2.68
C SER A 261 2.78 -2.37 3.84
N ALA A 262 1.71 -3.14 3.74
CA ALA A 262 0.63 -3.20 4.73
C ALA A 262 1.05 -3.90 6.05
N ALA A 263 2.04 -4.80 6.00
CA ALA A 263 2.49 -5.57 7.15
C ALA A 263 3.91 -6.08 6.94
N ARG A 264 4.58 -6.48 8.01
CA ARG A 264 5.82 -7.28 7.89
C ARG A 264 5.45 -8.76 7.83
N TYR A 265 6.19 -9.53 7.07
CA TYR A 265 5.88 -10.93 6.79
C TYR A 265 6.94 -11.83 7.40
N ARG A 266 6.53 -12.65 8.37
CA ARG A 266 7.41 -13.57 9.06
C ARG A 266 7.27 -14.97 8.49
N ILE A 267 8.39 -15.52 8.04
CA ILE A 267 8.51 -16.93 7.66
C ILE A 267 8.72 -17.74 8.96
N PRO A 268 7.99 -18.84 9.18
CA PRO A 268 8.22 -19.73 10.32
C PRO A 268 9.69 -20.17 10.40
N ALA A 269 10.25 -20.19 11.60
CA ALA A 269 11.67 -20.48 11.88
C ALA A 269 12.72 -19.48 11.33
N ALA A 270 12.34 -18.49 10.53
CA ALA A 270 13.24 -17.38 10.18
C ALA A 270 13.36 -16.38 11.35
N HIS A 271 14.55 -15.77 11.47
CA HIS A 271 14.80 -14.71 12.44
C HIS A 271 14.25 -13.38 11.95
N ASP A 272 14.59 -13.00 10.73
CA ASP A 272 14.22 -11.72 10.13
C ASP A 272 12.89 -11.81 9.36
N ALA A 273 12.15 -10.70 9.36
CA ALA A 273 10.92 -10.55 8.59
C ALA A 273 11.19 -9.94 7.21
N LEU A 274 10.30 -10.22 6.27
CA LEU A 274 10.25 -9.54 4.98
C LEU A 274 9.35 -8.31 5.09
N ASP A 275 9.67 -7.23 4.39
CA ASP A 275 8.79 -6.06 4.27
C ASP A 275 7.95 -6.13 2.98
N LEU A 276 8.49 -6.68 1.90
CA LEU A 276 7.81 -6.80 0.61
C LEU A 276 7.64 -8.27 0.23
N LEU A 277 6.45 -8.62 -0.26
CA LEU A 277 6.22 -9.89 -0.95
C LEU A 277 6.26 -9.64 -2.46
N PRO A 278 6.73 -10.60 -3.28
CA PRO A 278 6.71 -10.44 -4.73
C PRO A 278 5.29 -10.34 -5.27
N ASP A 279 5.08 -9.32 -6.10
CA ASP A 279 3.91 -9.18 -6.93
C ASP A 279 3.96 -10.16 -8.12
N ASN A 280 2.82 -10.49 -8.71
CA ASN A 280 2.65 -11.43 -9.83
C ASN A 280 3.12 -12.88 -9.52
N LEU A 281 3.29 -13.22 -8.23
CA LEU A 281 3.66 -14.56 -7.77
C LEU A 281 2.60 -15.19 -6.86
N PHE A 282 1.41 -14.59 -6.75
CA PHE A 282 0.38 -15.04 -5.80
C PHE A 282 0.91 -15.19 -4.36
N ALA A 283 1.83 -14.31 -3.95
CA ALA A 283 2.48 -14.41 -2.64
C ALA A 283 1.51 -14.22 -1.46
N GLN A 284 0.36 -13.57 -1.69
CA GLN A 284 -0.70 -13.48 -0.69
C GLN A 284 -1.28 -14.86 -0.32
N GLY A 285 -1.25 -15.83 -1.23
CA GLY A 285 -1.66 -17.21 -0.93
C GLY A 285 -0.83 -17.84 0.19
N LEU A 286 0.44 -17.44 0.36
CA LEU A 286 1.27 -17.92 1.45
C LEU A 286 0.71 -17.55 2.83
N LEU A 287 -0.02 -16.43 2.93
CA LEU A 287 -0.73 -16.03 4.15
C LEU A 287 -1.99 -16.85 4.33
N SER A 288 -2.80 -17.00 3.26
CA SER A 288 -4.05 -17.77 3.30
C SER A 288 -3.83 -19.23 3.69
N PHE A 289 -2.71 -19.82 3.26
CA PHE A 289 -2.30 -21.18 3.64
C PHE A 289 -1.50 -21.27 4.94
N GLY A 290 -1.25 -20.15 5.62
CA GLY A 290 -0.52 -20.11 6.90
C GLY A 290 0.98 -20.43 6.80
N LEU A 291 1.55 -20.38 5.59
CA LEU A 291 2.97 -20.64 5.33
C LEU A 291 3.86 -19.46 5.74
N ILE A 292 3.30 -18.26 5.79
CA ILE A 292 3.90 -17.06 6.38
C ILE A 292 2.85 -16.34 7.24
N ARG A 293 3.30 -15.52 8.19
CA ARG A 293 2.42 -14.73 9.06
C ARG A 293 2.65 -13.24 8.83
N ALA A 294 1.57 -12.48 8.73
CA ALA A 294 1.63 -11.02 8.73
C ALA A 294 1.69 -10.50 10.17
N THR A 295 2.58 -9.54 10.42
CA THR A 295 2.61 -8.73 11.63
C THR A 295 2.29 -7.30 11.24
N GLU A 296 1.19 -6.77 11.79
CA GLU A 296 0.72 -5.42 11.49
C GLU A 296 1.75 -4.38 11.93
N HIS A 297 1.84 -3.32 11.15
CA HIS A 297 2.61 -2.14 11.55
C HIS A 297 1.95 -1.43 12.74
N SER A 298 2.78 -0.79 13.54
CA SER A 298 2.39 0.08 14.67
C SER A 298 3.06 1.45 14.52
N SER A 299 2.74 2.39 15.40
CA SER A 299 3.41 3.68 15.45
C SER A 299 4.92 3.57 15.66
N ALA A 300 5.40 2.49 16.28
CA ALA A 300 6.82 2.19 16.43
C ALA A 300 7.51 1.74 15.12
N SER A 301 6.74 1.43 14.07
CA SER A 301 7.30 1.12 12.74
C SER A 301 7.78 2.35 11.98
N LEU A 302 7.32 3.55 12.36
CA LEU A 302 7.69 4.81 11.71
C LEU A 302 9.14 5.19 12.03
N GLN A 303 9.91 5.44 10.97
CA GLN A 303 11.31 5.84 11.03
C GLN A 303 11.54 7.30 10.61
N ALA A 304 10.46 8.02 10.28
CA ALA A 304 10.47 9.42 9.90
C ALA A 304 9.52 10.23 10.78
N ARG A 305 9.90 11.47 11.08
CA ARG A 305 9.05 12.42 11.80
C ARG A 305 7.81 12.76 10.98
N THR A 306 6.66 12.63 11.62
CA THR A 306 5.36 13.03 11.06
C THR A 306 5.15 14.53 11.18
N LEU A 307 4.23 15.06 10.38
CA LEU A 307 3.83 16.46 10.38
C LEU A 307 3.49 16.96 11.78
N TRP A 308 2.63 16.24 12.53
CA TRP A 308 2.25 16.63 13.88
C TRP A 308 3.41 16.56 14.89
N SER A 309 4.38 15.68 14.70
CA SER A 309 5.59 15.68 15.53
C SER A 309 6.47 16.89 15.24
N ILE A 310 6.65 17.23 13.95
CA ILE A 310 7.42 18.42 13.53
C ILE A 310 6.78 19.68 14.12
N LEU A 311 5.46 19.82 13.98
CA LEU A 311 4.70 20.94 14.54
C LEU A 311 4.83 21.00 16.07
N GLY A 312 4.75 19.86 16.75
CA GLY A 312 4.93 19.76 18.20
C GLY A 312 6.28 20.34 18.68
N SER A 313 7.39 20.01 18.01
CA SER A 313 8.71 20.60 18.35
C SER A 313 8.80 22.10 18.09
N ALA A 314 7.95 22.64 17.21
CA ALA A 314 7.84 24.07 16.96
C ALA A 314 6.87 24.79 17.89
N GLY A 315 6.31 24.07 18.88
CA GLY A 315 5.33 24.62 19.83
C GLY A 315 3.91 24.70 19.30
N LEU A 316 3.65 24.24 18.07
CA LEU A 316 2.32 24.21 17.46
C LEU A 316 1.56 22.95 17.89
N SER A 317 0.26 23.07 18.09
CA SER A 317 -0.58 21.94 18.52
C SER A 317 -1.26 21.24 17.34
N ALA A 318 -1.45 19.92 17.47
CA ALA A 318 -2.11 19.08 16.50
C ALA A 318 -3.17 18.18 17.17
N GLY A 319 -4.33 18.06 16.53
CA GLY A 319 -5.39 17.12 16.82
C GLY A 319 -5.48 16.06 15.73
N ILE A 320 -5.12 14.82 16.03
CA ILE A 320 -5.07 13.73 15.04
C ILE A 320 -6.08 12.66 15.43
N VAL A 321 -7.00 12.29 14.52
CA VAL A 321 -8.02 11.27 14.76
C VAL A 321 -8.02 10.25 13.65
N ASN A 322 -7.90 8.97 14.02
CA ASN A 322 -8.02 7.82 13.13
C ASN A 322 -6.97 7.77 12.00
N TRP A 323 -5.85 8.49 12.13
CA TRP A 323 -4.74 8.39 11.18
C TRP A 323 -4.06 7.02 11.32
N PRO A 324 -3.80 6.27 10.24
CA PRO A 324 -3.25 4.92 10.33
C PRO A 324 -1.84 4.90 10.94
N LEU A 325 -1.51 3.80 11.64
CA LEU A 325 -0.22 3.62 12.31
C LEU A 325 0.02 4.63 13.42
N THR A 326 -1.04 5.01 14.13
CA THR A 326 -0.95 5.86 15.31
C THR A 326 -1.16 5.08 16.60
N SER A 327 -1.37 3.75 16.54
CA SER A 327 -1.39 2.87 17.71
C SER A 327 -0.01 2.27 18.02
N PRO A 328 0.47 2.31 19.28
CA PRO A 328 -0.07 3.09 20.39
C PRO A 328 0.07 4.59 20.15
N ALA A 329 -0.85 5.37 20.71
CA ALA A 329 -0.91 6.81 20.62
C ALA A 329 0.39 7.43 21.14
N GLN A 330 1.11 8.11 20.25
CA GLN A 330 2.35 8.79 20.59
C GLN A 330 2.04 10.15 21.24
N PRO A 331 2.90 10.64 22.15
CA PRO A 331 2.75 11.98 22.72
C PRO A 331 2.75 13.07 21.63
N VAL A 332 1.80 13.99 21.71
CA VAL A 332 1.67 15.16 20.81
C VAL A 332 1.29 16.40 21.60
N ARG A 333 1.66 17.59 21.12
CA ARG A 333 1.07 18.83 21.66
C ARG A 333 -0.34 18.95 21.11
N GLY A 334 -1.37 18.83 21.93
CA GLY A 334 -2.77 18.75 21.47
C GLY A 334 -3.35 17.39 21.84
N TYR A 335 -3.89 16.65 20.87
CA TYR A 335 -4.46 15.33 21.11
C TYR A 335 -4.25 14.37 19.93
N LEU A 336 -4.18 13.07 20.23
CA LEU A 336 -4.10 11.99 19.26
C LEU A 336 -5.05 10.87 19.68
N VAL A 337 -6.02 10.57 18.83
CA VAL A 337 -6.95 9.44 18.96
C VAL A 337 -6.57 8.44 17.87
N SER A 338 -6.05 7.29 18.29
CA SER A 338 -5.46 6.31 17.38
C SER A 338 -6.48 5.69 16.42
N ASP A 339 -6.00 5.23 15.27
CA ASP A 339 -6.70 4.31 14.37
C ASP A 339 -7.20 3.01 15.02
N ARG A 340 -6.73 2.66 16.23
CA ARG A 340 -7.20 1.53 17.03
C ARG A 340 -8.03 1.89 18.25
N PHE A 341 -8.47 3.15 18.38
CA PHE A 341 -9.35 3.56 19.47
C PHE A 341 -10.63 2.72 19.50
N TYR A 342 -11.32 2.63 18.36
CA TYR A 342 -12.32 1.58 18.14
C TYR A 342 -11.68 0.36 17.48
N ARG A 343 -11.94 -0.84 18.01
CA ARG A 343 -11.39 -2.08 17.43
C ARG A 343 -12.07 -2.36 16.09
N PRO A 344 -11.31 -2.59 15.00
CA PRO A 344 -11.90 -2.84 13.67
C PRO A 344 -12.86 -4.04 13.60
N ALA A 345 -12.69 -5.05 14.46
CA ALA A 345 -13.52 -6.25 14.50
C ALA A 345 -14.72 -6.13 15.47
N ASP A 346 -14.69 -5.16 16.37
CA ASP A 346 -15.76 -4.96 17.35
C ASP A 346 -15.81 -3.48 17.79
N PRO A 347 -16.39 -2.60 16.93
CA PRO A 347 -16.55 -1.20 17.26
C PRO A 347 -17.61 -0.97 18.35
N TRP A 348 -18.30 -2.01 18.82
CA TRP A 348 -19.28 -1.95 19.90
C TRP A 348 -18.62 -2.01 21.26
N LEU A 349 -17.45 -2.64 21.35
CA LEU A 349 -16.66 -2.62 22.56
C LEU A 349 -16.29 -1.17 22.92
N GLU A 350 -16.51 -0.83 24.18
CA GLU A 350 -16.14 0.48 24.69
C GLU A 350 -14.60 0.62 24.70
N PRO A 351 -14.04 1.72 24.16
CA PRO A 351 -12.61 1.92 24.11
C PRO A 351 -12.05 2.04 25.53
N ASP A 352 -11.28 1.05 25.95
CA ASP A 352 -10.68 0.92 27.28
C ASP A 352 -9.15 0.90 27.27
N ASP A 353 -8.53 0.74 26.09
CA ASP A 353 -7.09 0.72 25.95
C ASP A 353 -6.48 2.12 26.16
N PRO A 354 -5.74 2.37 27.25
CA PRO A 354 -5.11 3.67 27.49
C PRO A 354 -4.05 4.01 26.45
N ALA A 355 -3.52 3.02 25.72
CA ALA A 355 -2.55 3.23 24.65
C ALA A 355 -3.20 3.71 23.34
N SER A 356 -4.53 3.85 23.28
CA SER A 356 -5.25 4.26 22.07
C SER A 356 -5.50 5.78 21.97
N ILE A 357 -5.18 6.55 23.00
CA ILE A 357 -5.38 8.01 23.03
C ILE A 357 -4.29 8.72 23.82
N TYR A 358 -3.96 9.95 23.40
CA TYR A 358 -3.12 10.88 24.14
C TYR A 358 -3.70 12.31 24.07
N PRO A 359 -3.64 13.11 25.15
CA PRO A 359 -3.32 12.69 26.51
C PRO A 359 -4.45 11.82 27.11
N LEU A 360 -4.10 10.99 28.11
CA LEU A 360 -5.01 9.95 28.63
C LEU A 360 -6.26 10.53 29.34
N ASP A 361 -6.15 11.73 29.90
CA ASP A 361 -7.25 12.47 30.52
C ASP A 361 -8.37 12.86 29.53
N MET A 362 -8.10 12.81 28.22
CA MET A 362 -9.13 13.01 27.19
C MET A 362 -9.95 11.76 26.89
N LEU A 363 -9.56 10.58 27.40
CA LEU A 363 -10.27 9.31 27.16
C LEU A 363 -11.76 9.37 27.52
N PRO A 364 -12.18 9.89 28.70
CA PRO A 364 -13.60 9.97 29.04
C PRO A 364 -14.39 10.89 28.12
N VAL A 365 -13.78 12.00 27.67
CA VAL A 365 -14.40 12.96 26.75
C VAL A 365 -14.58 12.34 25.36
N ALA A 366 -13.55 11.69 24.83
CA ALA A 366 -13.60 11.01 23.53
C ALA A 366 -14.63 9.86 23.55
N ARG A 367 -14.65 9.06 24.61
CA ARG A 367 -15.62 7.99 24.81
C ARG A 367 -17.06 8.52 24.83
N SER A 368 -17.33 9.56 25.61
CA SER A 368 -18.65 10.20 25.68
C SER A 368 -19.09 10.76 24.32
N ALA A 369 -18.16 11.40 23.60
CA ALA A 369 -18.40 11.93 22.27
C ALA A 369 -18.80 10.82 21.28
N GLY A 370 -18.04 9.72 21.21
CA GLY A 370 -18.38 8.59 20.33
C GLY A 370 -19.68 7.88 20.74
N GLU A 371 -19.93 7.72 22.04
CA GLU A 371 -21.15 7.10 22.56
C GLU A 371 -22.41 7.92 22.22
N SER A 372 -22.30 9.26 22.18
CA SER A 372 -23.41 10.13 21.77
C SER A 372 -23.88 9.84 20.34
N VAL A 373 -22.95 9.50 19.43
CA VAL A 373 -23.27 9.06 18.07
C VAL A 373 -23.87 7.67 18.10
N ARG A 374 -23.26 6.73 18.84
CA ARG A 374 -23.74 5.35 18.95
C ARG A 374 -25.19 5.26 19.42
N ARG A 375 -25.58 6.11 20.39
CA ARG A 375 -26.94 6.19 20.94
C ARG A 375 -27.92 7.02 20.11
N SER A 376 -27.45 7.71 19.06
CA SER A 376 -28.33 8.55 18.25
C SER A 376 -29.41 7.71 17.52
N PRO A 377 -30.64 8.26 17.34
CA PRO A 377 -31.69 7.58 16.57
C PRO A 377 -31.25 7.22 15.14
N GLU A 378 -30.42 8.07 14.52
CA GLU A 378 -29.85 7.82 13.19
C GLU A 378 -28.97 6.57 13.15
N SER A 379 -28.23 6.27 14.22
CA SER A 379 -27.47 5.02 14.33
C SER A 379 -28.41 3.82 14.42
N GLY A 380 -29.56 3.95 15.09
CA GLY A 380 -30.62 2.94 15.12
C GLY A 380 -31.19 2.63 13.74
N VAL A 381 -31.36 3.64 12.88
CA VAL A 381 -31.78 3.47 11.48
C VAL A 381 -30.68 2.84 10.63
N LEU A 382 -29.43 3.27 10.80
CA LEU A 382 -28.26 2.67 10.12
C LEU A 382 -28.13 1.18 10.47
N LEU A 383 -28.44 0.82 11.71
CA LEU A 383 -28.48 -0.56 12.23
C LEU A 383 -29.67 -1.36 11.71
N ALA A 384 -30.86 -0.76 11.67
CA ALA A 384 -32.09 -1.42 11.21
C ALA A 384 -32.12 -1.66 9.69
N ALA A 385 -31.36 -0.86 8.92
CA ALA A 385 -31.18 -1.04 7.49
C ALA A 385 -30.27 -2.23 7.12
N LEU A 386 -29.64 -2.90 8.10
CA LEU A 386 -28.77 -4.05 7.89
C LEU A 386 -29.60 -5.34 7.66
N PRO A 387 -29.30 -6.15 6.62
CA PRO A 387 -30.01 -7.40 6.37
C PRO A 387 -29.92 -8.41 7.52
N THR A 388 -31.04 -9.08 7.86
CA THR A 388 -31.16 -10.02 9.00
C THR A 388 -30.65 -11.44 8.75
N SER A 389 -30.04 -11.74 7.61
CA SER A 389 -29.52 -13.07 7.27
C SER A 389 -28.00 -13.07 7.05
N GLY A 390 -27.27 -13.85 7.85
CA GLY A 390 -25.85 -14.17 7.64
C GLY A 390 -24.91 -13.42 8.60
N LEU A 391 -24.44 -14.13 9.64
CA LEU A 391 -23.54 -13.62 10.70
C LEU A 391 -22.21 -13.02 10.18
N ARG A 392 -21.82 -13.27 8.93
CA ARG A 392 -20.64 -12.65 8.28
C ARG A 392 -20.95 -11.35 7.54
N GLN A 393 -22.19 -11.17 7.06
CA GLN A 393 -22.62 -10.04 6.23
C GLN A 393 -23.10 -8.86 7.10
N GLN A 394 -23.64 -9.16 8.29
CA GLN A 394 -24.18 -8.19 9.25
C GLN A 394 -23.13 -7.26 9.90
N ILE A 395 -21.87 -7.69 9.95
CA ILE A 395 -20.76 -6.99 10.62
C ILE A 395 -20.04 -6.03 9.65
N SER A 396 -20.17 -6.22 8.35
CA SER A 396 -19.36 -5.52 7.34
C SER A 396 -19.94 -4.14 6.95
N GLU A 397 -21.25 -4.03 6.73
CA GLU A 397 -21.80 -2.91 5.93
C GLU A 397 -22.01 -1.59 6.69
N GLY A 398 -22.40 -1.63 7.97
CA GLY A 398 -22.70 -0.43 8.77
C GLY A 398 -21.57 0.06 9.69
N GLN A 399 -20.60 -0.81 9.98
CA GLN A 399 -19.55 -0.53 10.98
C GLN A 399 -18.60 0.61 10.56
N PRO A 400 -18.07 0.66 9.32
CA PRO A 400 -17.16 1.73 8.91
C PRO A 400 -17.83 3.11 8.95
N VAL A 401 -19.10 3.20 8.54
CA VAL A 401 -19.87 4.45 8.55
C VAL A 401 -20.11 4.94 9.97
N LEU A 402 -20.52 4.04 10.89
CA LEU A 402 -20.72 4.40 12.29
C LEU A 402 -19.41 4.84 12.95
N THR A 403 -18.33 4.06 12.77
CA THR A 403 -17.02 4.38 13.36
C THR A 403 -16.46 5.70 12.82
N ASP A 404 -16.60 5.99 11.52
CA ASP A 404 -16.20 7.29 10.95
C ASP A 404 -16.97 8.45 11.58
N ARG A 405 -18.29 8.31 11.78
CA ARG A 405 -19.12 9.33 12.46
C ARG A 405 -18.72 9.51 13.92
N MET A 406 -18.38 8.43 14.63
CA MET A 406 -17.88 8.49 16.00
C MET A 406 -16.54 9.22 16.06
N TYR A 407 -15.60 8.92 15.17
CA TYR A 407 -14.33 9.63 15.07
C TYR A 407 -14.49 11.10 14.71
N GLU A 408 -15.38 11.43 13.77
CA GLU A 408 -15.71 12.82 13.44
C GLU A 408 -16.24 13.56 14.66
N GLN A 409 -17.15 12.95 15.43
CA GLN A 409 -17.70 13.54 16.65
C GLN A 409 -16.61 13.76 17.70
N ILE A 410 -15.73 12.78 17.90
CA ILE A 410 -14.59 12.91 18.82
C ILE A 410 -13.72 14.08 18.43
N SER A 411 -13.36 14.21 17.14
CA SER A 411 -12.56 15.34 16.68
C SER A 411 -13.26 16.65 16.99
N ARG A 412 -14.53 16.81 16.60
CA ARG A 412 -15.29 18.05 16.84
C ARG A 412 -15.34 18.43 18.32
N THR A 413 -15.56 17.46 19.20
CA THR A 413 -15.62 17.71 20.65
C THR A 413 -14.25 18.16 21.21
N LEU A 414 -13.15 17.51 20.81
CA LEU A 414 -11.81 17.86 21.28
C LEU A 414 -11.27 19.14 20.62
N ASP A 415 -11.57 19.36 19.33
CA ASP A 415 -11.22 20.58 18.60
C ASP A 415 -11.87 21.81 19.21
N ALA A 416 -13.12 21.70 19.67
CA ALA A 416 -13.84 22.81 20.29
C ALA A 416 -13.17 23.30 21.59
N SER A 417 -12.59 22.39 22.37
CA SER A 417 -11.91 22.73 23.63
C SER A 417 -10.45 23.13 23.44
N LEU A 418 -9.71 22.42 22.58
CA LEU A 418 -8.25 22.56 22.46
C LEU A 418 -7.80 23.45 21.29
N ARG A 419 -8.65 23.66 20.27
CA ARG A 419 -8.40 24.47 19.07
C ARG A 419 -6.96 24.35 18.51
N PRO A 420 -6.55 23.15 18.05
CA PRO A 420 -5.20 22.96 17.56
C PRO A 420 -4.92 23.73 16.27
N ASN A 421 -3.62 23.99 16.00
CA ASN A 421 -3.16 24.58 14.74
C ASN A 421 -3.33 23.65 13.55
N LEU A 422 -3.26 22.33 13.78
CA LEU A 422 -3.55 21.30 12.79
C LEU A 422 -4.63 20.36 13.32
N THR A 423 -5.72 20.18 12.60
CA THR A 423 -6.72 19.13 12.85
C THR A 423 -6.68 18.16 11.67
N ALA A 424 -6.65 16.85 11.92
CA ALA A 424 -6.73 15.84 10.88
C ALA A 424 -7.63 14.68 11.27
N VAL A 425 -8.62 14.37 10.42
CA VAL A 425 -9.58 13.28 10.64
C VAL A 425 -9.63 12.40 9.40
N ARG A 426 -9.44 11.08 9.59
CA ARG A 426 -9.57 10.10 8.51
C ARG A 426 -10.92 9.40 8.51
N VAL A 427 -11.47 9.25 7.32
CA VAL A 427 -12.69 8.49 7.01
C VAL A 427 -12.38 7.34 6.05
N ARG A 428 -12.95 6.16 6.32
CA ARG A 428 -12.68 4.89 5.63
C ARG A 428 -13.90 4.31 4.92
N GLN A 429 -15.10 4.84 5.18
CA GLN A 429 -16.36 4.33 4.65
C GLN A 429 -16.37 4.19 3.12
N LEU A 430 -15.63 5.05 2.42
CA LEU A 430 -15.59 5.06 0.96
C LEU A 430 -14.71 3.94 0.39
N ASP A 431 -13.59 3.62 1.03
CA ASP A 431 -12.74 2.48 0.68
C ASP A 431 -13.48 1.16 0.86
N PHE A 432 -14.19 1.01 1.98
CA PHE A 432 -15.09 -0.11 2.21
C PHE A 432 -16.18 -0.21 1.13
N ALA A 433 -16.88 0.89 0.86
CA ALA A 433 -17.91 0.93 -0.18
C ALA A 433 -17.34 0.60 -1.57
N GLY A 434 -16.12 1.04 -1.85
CA GLY A 434 -15.40 0.75 -3.09
C GLY A 434 -15.01 -0.73 -3.22
N HIS A 435 -14.61 -1.40 -2.14
CA HIS A 435 -14.29 -2.82 -2.20
C HIS A 435 -15.53 -3.69 -2.45
N GLU A 436 -16.65 -3.42 -1.77
CA GLU A 436 -17.82 -4.31 -1.77
C GLU A 436 -18.88 -3.91 -2.81
N PHE A 437 -19.11 -2.61 -3.01
CA PHE A 437 -20.28 -2.12 -3.74
C PHE A 437 -19.98 -1.49 -5.10
N LEU A 438 -18.71 -1.44 -5.53
CA LEU A 438 -18.33 -0.81 -6.79
C LEU A 438 -19.00 -1.47 -8.00
N ARG A 439 -19.25 -2.79 -7.96
CA ARG A 439 -20.01 -3.49 -9.01
C ARG A 439 -21.39 -2.89 -9.27
N TYR A 440 -22.07 -2.44 -8.22
CA TYR A 440 -23.42 -1.90 -8.32
C TYR A 440 -23.44 -0.45 -8.78
N ALA A 441 -22.38 0.31 -8.46
CA ALA A 441 -22.17 1.65 -8.98
C ALA A 441 -21.74 1.65 -10.46
N MET A 442 -21.07 0.58 -10.92
CA MET A 442 -20.54 0.45 -12.29
C MET A 442 -20.98 -0.86 -12.98
N PRO A 443 -22.29 -1.18 -13.07
CA PRO A 443 -22.76 -2.50 -13.49
C PRO A 443 -22.29 -2.91 -14.90
N ALA A 444 -22.11 -1.93 -15.79
CA ALA A 444 -21.60 -2.15 -17.15
C ALA A 444 -20.19 -2.77 -17.20
N GLN A 445 -19.37 -2.59 -16.16
CA GLN A 445 -18.01 -3.14 -16.11
C GLN A 445 -17.95 -4.59 -15.57
N PHE A 446 -19.05 -5.08 -15.02
CA PHE A 446 -19.13 -6.41 -14.39
C PHE A 446 -20.03 -7.36 -15.16
N GLY A 447 -21.18 -6.88 -15.65
CA GLY A 447 -22.08 -7.65 -16.51
C GLY A 447 -22.91 -8.72 -15.80
N ASP A 448 -22.75 -8.90 -14.49
CA ASP A 448 -23.42 -9.92 -13.67
C ASP A 448 -24.27 -9.32 -12.54
N VAL A 449 -24.74 -8.07 -12.69
CA VAL A 449 -25.56 -7.36 -11.69
C VAL A 449 -27.04 -7.41 -12.09
N THR A 450 -27.89 -7.94 -11.19
CA THR A 450 -29.35 -7.97 -11.40
C THR A 450 -30.01 -6.61 -11.15
N ASP A 451 -31.21 -6.40 -11.71
CA ASP A 451 -31.98 -5.17 -11.46
C ASP A 451 -32.38 -5.01 -9.99
N GLU A 452 -32.61 -6.12 -9.28
CA GLU A 452 -32.92 -6.10 -7.85
C GLU A 452 -31.73 -5.62 -7.02
N GLU A 453 -30.55 -6.20 -7.26
CA GLU A 453 -29.32 -5.77 -6.59
C GLU A 453 -28.98 -4.32 -6.92
N ARG A 454 -29.16 -3.89 -8.18
CA ARG A 454 -28.93 -2.51 -8.58
C ARG A 454 -29.83 -1.54 -7.83
N ARG A 455 -31.12 -1.87 -7.68
CA ARG A 455 -32.07 -1.05 -6.89
C ARG A 455 -31.66 -0.99 -5.42
N ARG A 456 -31.16 -2.10 -4.86
CA ARG A 456 -30.83 -2.21 -3.44
C ARG A 456 -29.50 -1.56 -3.07
N TYR A 457 -28.48 -1.72 -3.91
CA TYR A 457 -27.09 -1.42 -3.57
C TYR A 457 -26.44 -0.34 -4.43
N GLY A 458 -27.05 0.03 -5.57
CA GLY A 458 -26.45 0.98 -6.52
C GLY A 458 -26.20 2.39 -5.96
N THR A 459 -26.86 2.76 -4.86
CA THR A 459 -26.71 4.08 -4.23
C THR A 459 -25.73 4.09 -3.05
N VAL A 460 -25.20 2.94 -2.61
CA VAL A 460 -24.35 2.85 -1.41
C VAL A 460 -23.08 3.72 -1.55
N LEU A 461 -22.42 3.65 -2.70
CA LEU A 461 -21.22 4.45 -2.98
C LEU A 461 -21.55 5.95 -3.02
N GLU A 462 -22.66 6.33 -3.67
CA GLU A 462 -23.12 7.72 -3.74
C GLU A 462 -23.44 8.29 -2.34
N GLN A 463 -24.10 7.49 -1.49
CA GLN A 463 -24.39 7.87 -0.11
C GLN A 463 -23.12 8.04 0.72
N ALA A 464 -22.07 7.24 0.49
CA ALA A 464 -20.79 7.40 1.15
C ALA A 464 -20.15 8.76 0.80
N TYR A 465 -20.14 9.14 -0.49
CA TYR A 465 -19.69 10.47 -0.91
C TYR A 465 -20.54 11.60 -0.32
N SER A 466 -21.87 11.44 -0.29
CA SER A 466 -22.78 12.44 0.29
C SER A 466 -22.52 12.66 1.79
N ARG A 467 -22.20 11.61 2.55
CA ARG A 467 -21.82 11.74 3.96
C ARG A 467 -20.50 12.49 4.15
N ILE A 468 -19.52 12.23 3.28
CA ILE A 468 -18.25 12.96 3.28
C ILE A 468 -18.46 14.42 2.87
N ASP A 469 -19.32 14.69 1.88
CA ASP A 469 -19.70 16.05 1.47
C ASP A 469 -20.31 16.84 2.63
N ALA A 470 -21.17 16.21 3.43
CA ALA A 470 -21.73 16.83 4.63
C ALA A 470 -20.66 17.15 5.70
N MET A 471 -19.65 16.30 5.85
CA MET A 471 -18.49 16.55 6.72
C MET A 471 -17.65 17.73 6.19
N VAL A 472 -17.42 17.81 4.88
CA VAL A 472 -16.78 18.95 4.23
C VAL A 472 -17.57 20.24 4.47
N GLY A 473 -18.90 20.20 4.34
CA GLY A 473 -19.77 21.35 4.62
C GLY A 473 -19.66 21.86 6.06
N ARG A 474 -19.59 20.95 7.04
CA ARG A 474 -19.35 21.31 8.45
C ARG A 474 -17.97 21.93 8.67
N ALA A 475 -16.94 21.41 8.02
CA ALA A 475 -15.60 21.98 8.09
C ALA A 475 -15.55 23.38 7.49
N LEU A 476 -16.12 23.57 6.29
CA LEU A 476 -16.24 24.89 5.63
C LEU A 476 -16.93 25.92 6.54
N ALA A 477 -18.01 25.54 7.23
CA ALA A 477 -18.73 26.43 8.13
C ALA A 477 -17.94 26.82 9.40
N GLY A 478 -16.91 26.04 9.76
CA GLY A 478 -16.07 26.26 10.94
C GLY A 478 -14.74 26.97 10.66
N LEU A 479 -14.43 27.30 9.40
CA LEU A 479 -13.17 27.95 9.03
C LEU A 479 -13.15 29.42 9.47
N GLY A 480 -12.05 29.83 10.10
CA GLY A 480 -11.71 31.25 10.27
C GLY A 480 -11.23 31.90 8.96
N PRO A 481 -11.07 33.23 8.95
CA PRO A 481 -10.72 33.98 7.74
C PRO A 481 -9.36 33.58 7.14
N GLU A 482 -8.41 33.18 7.98
CA GLU A 482 -7.06 32.78 7.57
C GLU A 482 -6.90 31.26 7.45
N ASP A 483 -7.92 30.47 7.83
CA ASP A 483 -7.78 29.02 7.95
C ASP A 483 -7.77 28.33 6.59
N LEU A 484 -7.17 27.15 6.55
CA LEU A 484 -7.07 26.30 5.37
C LEU A 484 -7.78 24.98 5.60
N LEU A 485 -8.70 24.63 4.70
CA LEU A 485 -9.24 23.28 4.59
C LEU A 485 -8.54 22.54 3.44
N LEU A 486 -8.03 21.35 3.72
CA LEU A 486 -7.61 20.39 2.70
C LEU A 486 -8.48 19.12 2.80
N VAL A 487 -9.12 18.74 1.69
CA VAL A 487 -9.77 17.43 1.54
C VAL A 487 -8.87 16.58 0.66
N ILE A 488 -8.31 15.53 1.25
CA ILE A 488 -7.25 14.73 0.64
C ILE A 488 -7.73 13.31 0.51
N SER A 489 -7.61 12.75 -0.71
CA SER A 489 -7.63 11.32 -0.90
C SER A 489 -6.28 10.84 -1.39
N GLY A 490 -5.69 9.86 -0.70
CA GLY A 490 -4.39 9.32 -1.06
C GLY A 490 -4.40 8.41 -2.28
N TYR A 491 -5.57 7.89 -2.66
CA TYR A 491 -5.77 6.95 -3.77
C TYR A 491 -7.27 6.78 -4.08
N GLY A 492 -7.58 6.45 -5.34
CA GLY A 492 -8.94 6.09 -5.74
C GLY A 492 -9.23 4.58 -5.65
N MET A 493 -10.27 4.15 -6.35
CA MET A 493 -10.69 2.75 -6.43
C MET A 493 -10.98 2.40 -7.90
N GLU A 494 -10.66 1.16 -8.30
CA GLU A 494 -10.97 0.65 -9.63
C GLU A 494 -11.58 -0.76 -9.57
N PRO A 495 -12.34 -1.18 -10.59
CA PRO A 495 -12.82 -2.54 -10.69
C PRO A 495 -11.68 -3.55 -10.82
N MET A 496 -11.78 -4.66 -10.09
CA MET A 496 -10.82 -5.74 -10.22
C MET A 496 -10.81 -6.34 -11.63
N SER A 497 -9.64 -6.74 -12.12
CA SER A 497 -9.52 -7.47 -13.38
C SER A 497 -10.26 -8.82 -13.34
N ILE A 498 -10.70 -9.31 -14.51
CA ILE A 498 -11.43 -10.59 -14.62
C ILE A 498 -10.65 -11.74 -13.96
N GLY A 499 -9.34 -11.82 -14.22
CA GLY A 499 -8.48 -12.86 -13.65
C GLY A 499 -8.42 -12.79 -12.11
N LYS A 500 -8.29 -11.59 -11.55
CA LYS A 500 -8.27 -11.39 -10.10
C LYS A 500 -9.63 -11.75 -9.47
N ARG A 501 -10.75 -11.40 -10.12
CA ARG A 501 -12.10 -11.81 -9.66
C ARG A 501 -12.27 -13.32 -9.61
N LEU A 502 -11.81 -14.04 -10.65
CA LEU A 502 -11.88 -15.50 -10.67
C LEU A 502 -11.04 -16.12 -9.55
N LEU A 503 -9.87 -15.54 -9.26
CA LEU A 503 -9.00 -15.98 -8.18
C LEU A 503 -9.63 -15.78 -6.81
N GLU A 504 -10.14 -14.58 -6.53
CA GLU A 504 -10.83 -14.27 -5.27
C GLU A 504 -12.07 -15.16 -5.07
N ARG A 505 -12.84 -15.43 -6.13
CA ARG A 505 -13.96 -16.38 -6.08
C ARG A 505 -13.54 -17.82 -5.74
N ALA A 506 -12.35 -18.24 -6.17
CA ALA A 506 -11.88 -19.61 -5.96
C ALA A 506 -11.29 -19.85 -4.57
N ILE A 507 -10.52 -18.89 -4.05
CA ILE A 507 -9.67 -19.09 -2.86
C ILE A 507 -9.54 -17.87 -1.93
N GLY A 508 -10.28 -16.80 -2.20
CA GLY A 508 -10.24 -15.54 -1.46
C GLY A 508 -11.63 -15.04 -1.07
N ASP A 509 -11.90 -13.76 -1.30
CA ASP A 509 -13.18 -13.13 -1.00
C ASP A 509 -14.05 -12.93 -2.27
N PRO A 510 -15.08 -13.77 -2.50
CA PRO A 510 -15.89 -13.69 -3.72
C PRO A 510 -16.70 -12.40 -3.85
N GLU A 511 -16.94 -11.67 -2.76
CA GLU A 511 -17.74 -10.45 -2.75
C GLU A 511 -16.91 -9.20 -3.07
N ARG A 512 -15.58 -9.28 -3.00
CA ARG A 512 -14.70 -8.17 -3.33
C ARG A 512 -14.77 -7.84 -4.82
N THR A 513 -15.10 -6.60 -5.15
CA THR A 513 -15.35 -6.10 -6.51
C THR A 513 -14.44 -4.96 -6.91
N GLY A 514 -14.07 -4.08 -5.98
CA GLY A 514 -13.08 -3.03 -6.18
C GLY A 514 -11.70 -3.40 -5.61
N THR A 515 -10.66 -2.80 -6.18
CA THR A 515 -9.31 -2.84 -5.66
C THR A 515 -8.65 -1.47 -5.79
N HIS A 516 -7.76 -1.17 -4.86
CA HIS A 516 -6.90 0.00 -4.96
C HIS A 516 -5.48 -0.34 -5.45
N GLU A 517 -5.13 -1.62 -5.68
CA GLU A 517 -3.75 -2.04 -5.99
C GLU A 517 -3.13 -1.30 -7.19
N GLY A 518 -3.88 -1.17 -8.28
CA GLY A 518 -3.55 -0.39 -9.47
C GLY A 518 -4.24 0.99 -9.52
N ALA A 519 -4.84 1.44 -8.40
CA ALA A 519 -5.79 2.55 -8.36
C ALA A 519 -5.38 3.79 -9.16
N PRO A 520 -6.40 4.52 -9.66
CA PRO A 520 -6.18 5.88 -10.14
C PRO A 520 -5.64 6.77 -9.01
N ASP A 521 -5.03 7.86 -9.44
CA ASP A 521 -4.53 8.89 -8.55
C ASP A 521 -5.65 9.42 -7.64
N GLY A 522 -5.28 9.74 -6.40
CA GLY A 522 -6.17 10.39 -5.46
C GLY A 522 -6.34 11.87 -5.80
N PHE A 523 -6.66 12.69 -4.80
CA PHE A 523 -6.86 14.13 -5.00
C PHE A 523 -6.54 14.96 -3.78
N MET A 524 -6.31 16.25 -4.02
CA MET A 524 -6.27 17.29 -3.00
C MET A 524 -7.18 18.42 -3.45
N LEU A 525 -8.14 18.76 -2.60
CA LEU A 525 -8.96 19.96 -2.73
C LEU A 525 -8.56 20.91 -1.61
N ALA A 526 -8.31 22.18 -1.94
CA ALA A 526 -7.95 23.20 -0.98
C ALA A 526 -8.97 24.33 -0.98
N TYR A 527 -9.30 24.86 0.19
CA TYR A 527 -10.21 25.99 0.35
C TYR A 527 -9.76 26.89 1.50
N GLY A 528 -9.79 28.21 1.28
CA GLY A 528 -9.40 29.24 2.25
C GLY A 528 -9.06 30.55 1.56
N ALA A 529 -8.96 31.66 2.30
CA ALA A 529 -8.70 32.98 1.70
C ALA A 529 -7.35 33.07 0.98
N ALA A 530 -6.38 32.28 1.44
CA ALA A 530 -5.05 32.21 0.84
C ALA A 530 -4.94 31.23 -0.34
N VAL A 531 -6.04 30.56 -0.74
CA VAL A 531 -6.04 29.58 -1.82
C VAL A 531 -6.32 30.27 -3.15
N GLU A 532 -5.48 29.99 -4.14
CA GLU A 532 -5.68 30.44 -5.52
C GLU A 532 -6.69 29.50 -6.21
N PRO A 533 -7.86 29.96 -6.67
CA PRO A 533 -8.87 29.07 -7.25
C PRO A 533 -8.42 28.35 -8.54
N GLY A 534 -9.11 27.27 -8.86
CA GLY A 534 -9.00 26.55 -10.13
C GLY A 534 -8.22 25.23 -10.09
N ARG A 535 -8.22 24.53 -11.23
CA ARG A 535 -7.51 23.26 -11.39
C ARG A 535 -6.00 23.48 -11.44
N LYS A 536 -5.25 22.76 -10.61
CA LYS A 536 -3.79 22.83 -10.53
C LYS A 536 -3.14 21.62 -11.21
N LYS A 537 -1.83 21.70 -11.42
CA LYS A 537 -1.04 20.57 -11.97
C LYS A 537 -1.08 19.39 -11.00
N VAL A 538 -0.99 18.18 -11.53
CA VAL A 538 -0.90 16.95 -10.71
C VAL A 538 0.19 17.10 -9.65
N ALA A 539 -0.14 16.78 -8.40
CA ALA A 539 0.78 16.68 -7.26
C ALA A 539 1.05 15.21 -6.95
N SER A 540 1.94 14.95 -6.00
CA SER A 540 2.09 13.62 -5.39
C SER A 540 1.63 13.63 -3.94
N VAL A 541 1.28 12.46 -3.41
CA VAL A 541 1.00 12.27 -1.98
C VAL A 541 2.15 12.74 -1.07
N PHE A 542 3.39 12.79 -1.58
CA PHE A 542 4.55 13.33 -0.86
C PHE A 542 4.47 14.85 -0.65
N ASP A 543 3.75 15.58 -1.51
CA ASP A 543 3.73 17.04 -1.53
C ASP A 543 2.86 17.62 -0.40
N VAL A 544 2.03 16.81 0.26
CA VAL A 544 1.08 17.28 1.27
C VAL A 544 1.80 17.84 2.51
N ALA A 545 2.65 17.05 3.17
CA ALA A 545 3.39 17.49 4.35
C ALA A 545 4.20 18.78 4.13
N PRO A 546 5.07 18.91 3.10
CA PRO A 546 5.80 20.15 2.86
C PRO A 546 4.89 21.34 2.52
N THR A 547 3.75 21.11 1.85
CA THR A 547 2.77 22.17 1.57
C THR A 547 2.08 22.66 2.85
N VAL A 548 1.72 21.77 3.77
CA VAL A 548 1.14 22.15 5.07
C VAL A 548 2.16 22.86 5.95
N LEU A 549 3.42 22.38 5.99
CA LEU A 549 4.49 23.05 6.71
C LEU A 549 4.70 24.47 6.20
N TYR A 550 4.79 24.64 4.88
CA TYR A 550 4.95 25.95 4.26
C TYR A 550 3.80 26.91 4.62
N PHE A 551 2.55 26.45 4.56
CA PHE A 551 1.39 27.25 4.92
C PHE A 551 1.44 27.74 6.37
N LEU A 552 1.86 26.86 7.29
CA LEU A 552 2.05 27.16 8.72
C LEU A 552 3.34 27.96 9.02
N GLY A 553 4.07 28.40 7.99
CA GLY A 553 5.30 29.18 8.15
C GLY A 553 6.51 28.38 8.64
N MET A 554 6.46 27.05 8.51
CA MET A 554 7.54 26.15 8.90
C MET A 554 8.51 25.91 7.73
N PRO A 555 9.83 25.78 7.98
CA PRO A 555 10.76 25.40 6.92
C PRO A 555 10.50 23.98 6.40
N VAL A 556 11.02 23.67 5.22
CA VAL A 556 10.90 22.34 4.61
C VAL A 556 12.22 21.59 4.71
N GLY A 557 12.16 20.33 5.12
CA GLY A 557 13.34 19.47 5.19
C GLY A 557 13.83 19.12 3.78
N ARG A 558 15.13 19.27 3.50
CA ARG A 558 15.75 18.85 2.22
C ARG A 558 15.76 17.34 2.03
N ASP A 559 15.50 16.59 3.10
CA ASP A 559 15.38 15.14 3.10
C ASP A 559 13.95 14.64 2.78
N MET A 560 12.97 15.55 2.72
CA MET A 560 11.64 15.26 2.16
C MET A 560 11.74 15.07 0.65
N ASP A 561 10.97 14.11 0.12
CA ASP A 561 10.91 13.81 -1.30
C ASP A 561 9.83 14.63 -2.02
N GLY A 562 8.82 15.11 -1.29
CA GLY A 562 7.77 15.97 -1.81
C GLY A 562 8.16 17.44 -1.92
N TYR A 563 7.42 18.17 -2.75
CA TYR A 563 7.61 19.59 -3.02
C TYR A 563 6.48 20.42 -2.41
N VAL A 564 6.79 21.68 -2.08
CA VAL A 564 5.75 22.66 -1.69
C VAL A 564 4.92 23.01 -2.93
N ARG A 565 3.61 22.85 -2.84
CA ARG A 565 2.65 23.29 -3.87
C ARG A 565 2.29 24.76 -3.68
N THR A 566 3.22 25.65 -4.03
CA THR A 566 2.99 27.09 -3.97
C THR A 566 1.91 27.57 -4.94
N ASP A 567 1.66 26.81 -6.01
CA ASP A 567 0.61 27.09 -7.01
C ASP A 567 -0.82 26.89 -6.47
N VAL A 568 -0.97 26.28 -5.29
CA VAL A 568 -2.23 26.20 -4.55
C VAL A 568 -2.56 27.53 -3.86
N PHE A 569 -1.56 28.38 -3.60
CA PHE A 569 -1.74 29.59 -2.81
C PHE A 569 -1.65 30.86 -3.66
N THR A 570 -2.29 31.92 -3.18
CA THR A 570 -2.25 33.25 -3.81
C THR A 570 -0.86 33.86 -3.76
N ARG A 571 -0.60 34.84 -4.63
CA ARG A 571 0.65 35.63 -4.61
C ARG A 571 0.81 36.44 -3.33
N ASP A 572 -0.28 36.94 -2.76
CA ASP A 572 -0.26 37.67 -1.49
C ASP A 572 0.29 36.82 -0.33
N LEU A 573 0.05 35.49 -0.37
CA LEU A 573 0.67 34.56 0.58
C LEU A 573 2.13 34.27 0.24
N THR A 574 2.43 34.02 -1.04
CA THR A 574 3.68 33.41 -1.49
C THR A 574 4.82 34.40 -1.74
N ASP A 575 4.54 35.58 -2.27
CA ASP A 575 5.55 36.61 -2.56
C ASP A 575 6.33 37.07 -1.30
N PRO A 576 5.68 37.33 -0.15
CA PRO A 576 6.42 37.72 1.07
C PRO A 576 7.02 36.53 1.83
N ARG A 577 6.75 35.27 1.44
CA ARG A 577 7.14 34.06 2.18
C ARG A 577 7.93 33.10 1.28
N PRO A 578 9.21 33.37 1.00
CA PRO A 578 10.03 32.41 0.26
C PRO A 578 10.10 31.07 1.02
N ILE A 579 10.20 29.96 0.28
CA ILE A 579 10.33 28.63 0.88
C ILE A 579 11.65 28.57 1.65
N ALA A 580 11.57 28.48 2.97
CA ALA A 580 12.72 28.24 3.82
C ALA A 580 13.05 26.73 3.83
N TYR A 581 14.34 26.39 3.72
CA TYR A 581 14.80 25.00 3.76
C TYR A 581 15.75 24.77 4.93
N ILE A 582 15.61 23.62 5.58
CA ILE A 582 16.57 23.08 6.56
C ILE A 582 17.10 21.72 6.08
N PRO A 583 18.25 21.23 6.57
CA PRO A 583 18.80 19.93 6.13
C PRO A 583 17.82 18.77 6.35
N ASN A 584 17.25 18.68 7.56
CA ASN A 584 16.23 17.73 7.96
C ASN A 584 15.62 18.18 9.31
N TYR A 585 14.55 17.52 9.74
CA TYR A 585 13.92 17.74 11.04
C TYR A 585 14.44 16.83 12.16
N GLY A 586 15.58 16.17 11.97
CA GLY A 586 16.09 15.13 12.87
C GLY A 586 15.80 13.74 12.35
#